data_AF-A0A075MJN6-F1
#
_entry.id   AF-A0A075MJN6-F1
#
_cell.length_a   1.000
_cell.length_b   1.000
_cell.length_c   1.000
_cell.angle_alpha   90.00
_cell.angle_beta   90.00
_cell.angle_gamma   90.00
#
_symmetry.space_group_name_H-M   'P 1'
#
loop_
_entity.id
_entity.type
_entity.pdbx_description
1 polymer ?
#
loop_
_entity_poly.entity_id
_entity_poly.type
_entity_poly.pdbx_seq_one_letter_code
_entity_poly.pdbx_strand_id
1 'polypeptide(L)'
;MQDKILNLRALFPTYDIDGYIIPSSDEFNNEYLPKHLKRLKWLTGFTGSNGLCIITDKFKAFFTDGRYLIQAKTELGDDYQIFNMTNEEYTKFFTSIEGSKLGFDPNLLTKSAYDHYCSLAKKLNIELIPLTKNLIDEIWLDKPLPKKVILLN
;
A
#
# COMPACT_ATOMS: atom_id res chain seq x y z
N MET A 1 0.67 -16.27 -2.30
CA MET A 1 1.07 -14.86 -2.06
C MET A 1 2.01 -14.35 -3.14
N GLN A 2 3.01 -15.14 -3.55
CA GLN A 2 3.93 -14.79 -4.65
C GLN A 2 3.19 -14.43 -5.95
N ASP A 3 2.13 -15.16 -6.30
CA ASP A 3 1.35 -14.88 -7.52
C ASP A 3 0.68 -13.49 -7.52
N LYS A 4 0.25 -12.98 -6.35
CA LYS A 4 -0.41 -11.67 -6.26
C LYS A 4 0.57 -10.53 -6.50
N ILE A 5 1.76 -10.62 -5.91
CA ILE A 5 2.82 -9.62 -6.11
C ILE A 5 3.33 -9.67 -7.55
N LEU A 6 3.46 -10.86 -8.12
CA LEU A 6 3.84 -11.02 -9.52
C LEU A 6 2.82 -10.36 -10.45
N ASN A 7 1.52 -10.61 -10.23
CA ASN A 7 0.44 -10.00 -11.00
C ASN A 7 0.42 -8.47 -10.85
N LEU A 8 0.68 -7.94 -9.64
CA LEU A 8 0.78 -6.51 -9.42
C LEU A 8 1.93 -5.89 -10.22
N ARG A 9 3.13 -6.49 -10.13
CA ARG A 9 4.32 -6.01 -10.86
C ARG A 9 4.14 -6.08 -12.36
N ALA A 10 3.40 -7.06 -12.88
CA ALA A 10 3.09 -7.15 -14.30
C ALA A 10 2.31 -5.94 -14.84
N LEU A 11 1.62 -5.17 -13.98
CA LEU A 11 0.93 -3.94 -14.36
C LEU A 11 1.86 -2.73 -14.47
N PHE A 12 3.02 -2.73 -13.81
CA PHE A 12 3.91 -1.57 -13.69
C PHE A 12 4.31 -0.95 -15.04
N PRO A 13 4.71 -1.72 -16.07
CA PRO A 13 5.02 -1.16 -17.40
C PRO A 13 3.82 -0.50 -18.07
N THR A 14 2.60 -0.97 -17.81
CA THR A 14 1.37 -0.40 -18.40
C THR A 14 1.07 0.99 -17.85
N TYR A 15 1.45 1.24 -16.59
CA TYR A 15 1.20 2.49 -15.88
C TYR A 15 2.43 3.41 -15.80
N ASP A 16 3.56 3.03 -16.38
CA ASP A 16 4.84 3.76 -16.31
C ASP A 16 5.24 4.08 -14.85
N ILE A 17 5.21 3.06 -14.00
CA ILE A 17 5.62 3.12 -12.59
C ILE A 17 6.66 2.04 -12.27
N ASP A 18 7.46 2.24 -11.24
CA ASP A 18 8.45 1.27 -10.72
C ASP A 18 8.01 0.65 -9.37
N GLY A 19 6.95 1.20 -8.78
CA GLY A 19 6.36 0.71 -7.56
C GLY A 19 4.97 1.26 -7.29
N TYR A 20 4.29 0.65 -6.32
CA TYR A 20 2.92 0.99 -5.95
C TYR A 20 2.74 1.05 -4.44
N ILE A 21 2.02 2.07 -3.95
CA ILE A 21 1.72 2.31 -2.54
C ILE A 21 0.32 1.76 -2.22
N ILE A 22 0.24 0.94 -1.17
CA ILE A 22 -0.99 0.28 -0.71
C ILE A 22 -1.18 0.56 0.79
N PRO A 23 -2.01 1.53 1.18
CA PRO A 23 -2.32 1.78 2.58
C PRO A 23 -3.35 0.77 3.14
N SER A 24 -3.45 0.68 4.48
CA SER A 24 -4.49 -0.09 5.17
C SER A 24 -5.85 0.62 5.24
N SER A 25 -5.91 1.91 4.92
CA SER A 25 -7.10 2.77 4.99
C SER A 25 -8.03 2.63 3.78
N ASP A 26 -9.31 2.93 4.00
CA ASP A 26 -10.25 3.28 2.93
C ASP A 26 -10.33 4.80 2.74
N GLU A 27 -11.18 5.23 1.81
CA GLU A 27 -11.44 6.63 1.47
C GLU A 27 -12.02 7.47 2.62
N PHE A 28 -12.49 6.83 3.71
CA PHE A 28 -13.01 7.48 4.90
C PHE A 28 -12.10 7.30 6.13
N ASN A 29 -10.95 6.65 5.96
CA ASN A 29 -10.02 6.29 7.02
C ASN A 29 -10.70 5.50 8.17
N ASN A 30 -11.66 4.63 7.84
CA ASN A 30 -12.39 3.81 8.80
C ASN A 30 -11.46 2.79 9.45
N GLU A 31 -11.58 2.60 10.77
CA GLU A 31 -10.79 1.61 11.51
C GLU A 31 -11.18 0.16 11.14
N TYR A 32 -12.44 -0.07 10.77
CA TYR A 32 -12.97 -1.38 10.40
C TYR A 32 -13.48 -1.39 8.96
N LEU A 33 -12.61 -1.82 8.05
CA LEU A 33 -12.98 -1.91 6.64
C LEU A 33 -13.92 -3.09 6.35
N PRO A 34 -14.96 -2.90 5.51
CA PRO A 34 -15.65 -3.99 4.85
C PRO A 34 -14.66 -4.90 4.11
N LYS A 35 -14.96 -6.20 4.00
CA LYS A 35 -14.06 -7.20 3.38
C LYS A 35 -13.56 -6.77 1.98
N HIS A 36 -14.40 -6.11 1.19
CA HIS A 36 -14.07 -5.67 -0.16
C HIS A 36 -13.10 -4.47 -0.22
N LEU A 37 -12.84 -3.78 0.89
CA LEU A 37 -11.88 -2.68 0.96
C LEU A 37 -10.54 -3.09 1.58
N LYS A 38 -10.42 -4.33 2.08
CA LYS A 38 -9.21 -4.85 2.74
C LYS A 38 -8.10 -5.23 1.76
N ARG A 39 -7.71 -4.31 0.86
CA ARG A 39 -6.72 -4.50 -0.20
C ARG A 39 -5.34 -4.89 0.34
N LEU A 40 -4.86 -4.18 1.37
CA LEU A 40 -3.58 -4.49 2.01
C LEU A 40 -3.57 -5.92 2.55
N LYS A 41 -4.58 -6.29 3.35
CA LYS A 41 -4.73 -7.65 3.88
C LYS A 41 -4.86 -8.69 2.78
N TRP A 42 -5.60 -8.40 1.71
CA TRP A 42 -5.72 -9.35 0.60
C TRP A 42 -4.38 -9.56 -0.10
N LEU A 43 -3.59 -8.50 -0.30
CA LEU A 43 -2.29 -8.58 -0.96
C LEU A 43 -1.25 -9.29 -0.10
N THR A 44 -1.11 -8.88 1.17
CA THR A 44 0.02 -9.25 2.04
C THR A 44 -0.33 -10.28 3.10
N GLY A 45 -1.62 -10.49 3.41
CA GLY A 45 -2.07 -11.32 4.52
C GLY A 45 -2.05 -10.62 5.89
N PHE A 46 -1.44 -9.44 6.01
CA PHE A 46 -1.36 -8.70 7.27
C PHE A 46 -2.75 -8.35 7.80
N THR A 47 -2.96 -8.57 9.10
CA THR A 47 -4.30 -8.45 9.72
C THR A 47 -4.47 -7.26 10.66
N GLY A 48 -3.39 -6.53 10.97
CA GLY A 48 -3.43 -5.33 11.80
C GLY A 48 -4.20 -4.18 11.14
N SER A 49 -4.64 -3.21 11.95
CA SER A 49 -5.44 -2.07 11.47
C SER A 49 -4.59 -0.93 10.91
N ASN A 50 -3.32 -0.82 11.31
CA ASN A 50 -2.38 0.16 10.78
C ASN A 50 -1.32 -0.55 9.93
N GLY A 51 -1.18 -0.13 8.68
CA GLY A 51 -0.14 -0.64 7.81
C GLY A 51 -0.08 0.11 6.48
N LEU A 52 1.09 0.11 5.86
CA LEU A 52 1.29 0.60 4.51
C LEU A 52 2.33 -0.27 3.82
N CYS A 53 1.99 -0.81 2.66
CA CYS A 53 2.92 -1.58 1.86
C CYS A 53 3.37 -0.77 0.65
N ILE A 54 4.66 -0.81 0.35
CA ILE A 54 5.22 -0.32 -0.91
C ILE A 54 5.85 -1.51 -1.61
N ILE A 55 5.30 -1.85 -2.78
CA ILE A 55 5.85 -2.90 -3.64
C ILE A 55 6.57 -2.22 -4.79
N THR A 56 7.86 -2.49 -4.94
CA THR A 56 8.63 -2.14 -6.14
C THR A 56 9.07 -3.40 -6.86
N ASP A 57 9.76 -3.28 -7.99
CA ASP A 57 10.36 -4.42 -8.67
C ASP A 57 11.35 -5.19 -7.78
N LYS A 58 12.03 -4.47 -6.87
CA LYS A 58 13.10 -5.03 -6.03
C LYS A 58 12.65 -5.31 -4.60
N PHE A 59 11.76 -4.50 -4.05
CA PHE A 59 11.47 -4.50 -2.62
C PHE A 59 10.00 -4.76 -2.34
N LYS A 60 9.75 -5.43 -1.20
CA LYS A 60 8.44 -5.47 -0.55
C LYS A 60 8.63 -4.79 0.81
N ALA A 61 8.34 -3.50 0.89
CA ALA A 61 8.45 -2.76 2.14
C ALA A 61 7.09 -2.71 2.83
N PHE A 62 7.09 -2.87 4.15
CA PHE A 62 5.90 -2.77 4.96
C PHE A 62 6.17 -1.86 6.16
N PHE A 63 5.35 -0.83 6.31
CA PHE A 63 5.40 0.14 7.37
C PHE A 63 4.21 -0.08 8.30
N THR A 64 4.46 -0.03 9.61
CA THR A 64 3.41 0.02 10.63
C THR A 64 3.91 0.78 11.85
N ASP A 65 3.01 1.27 12.70
CA ASP A 65 3.42 1.76 14.01
C ASP A 65 3.88 0.63 14.96
N GLY A 66 4.47 1.04 16.09
CA GLY A 66 5.06 0.15 17.09
C GLY A 66 4.15 -0.93 17.66
N ARG A 67 2.81 -0.78 17.57
CA ARG A 67 1.85 -1.77 18.09
C ARG A 67 1.87 -3.07 17.29
N TYR A 68 2.18 -3.00 15.99
CA TYR A 68 2.07 -4.15 15.10
C TYR A 68 3.41 -4.63 14.51
N LEU A 69 4.56 -4.10 14.94
CA LEU A 69 5.86 -4.53 14.40
C LEU A 69 6.12 -6.04 14.56
N ILE A 70 5.81 -6.59 15.73
CA ILE A 70 5.97 -8.04 15.98
C ILE A 70 4.98 -8.84 15.13
N GLN A 71 3.72 -8.39 15.07
CA GLN A 71 2.70 -9.02 14.25
C GLN A 71 3.09 -9.02 12.76
N ALA A 72 3.56 -7.89 12.23
CA ALA A 72 3.98 -7.76 10.85
C ALA A 72 5.12 -8.72 10.51
N LYS A 73 6.13 -8.83 11.40
CA LYS A 73 7.22 -9.81 11.23
C LYS A 73 6.70 -11.25 11.19
N THR A 74 5.77 -11.60 12.07
CA THR A 74 5.19 -12.95 12.13
C THR A 74 4.31 -13.28 10.93
N GLU A 75 3.46 -12.34 10.50
CA GLU A 75 2.48 -12.59 9.42
C GLU A 75 3.08 -12.49 8.01
N LEU A 76 4.09 -11.63 7.83
CA LEU A 76 4.69 -11.35 6.52
C LEU A 76 5.98 -12.14 6.25
N GLY A 77 6.69 -12.52 7.31
CA GLY A 77 7.97 -13.23 7.21
C GLY A 77 9.09 -12.39 6.59
N ASP A 78 10.19 -13.07 6.26
CA ASP A 78 11.43 -12.43 5.77
C ASP A 78 11.33 -11.90 4.33
N ASP A 79 10.24 -12.22 3.63
CA ASP A 79 9.95 -11.70 2.29
C ASP A 79 9.71 -10.18 2.29
N TYR A 80 9.38 -9.59 3.44
CA TYR A 80 9.09 -8.17 3.61
C TYR A 80 10.12 -7.47 4.50
N GLN A 81 10.56 -6.30 4.05
CA GLN A 81 11.31 -5.37 4.89
C GLN A 81 10.32 -4.62 5.77
N ILE A 82 10.33 -4.90 7.07
CA ILE A 82 9.42 -4.29 8.04
C ILE A 82 10.05 -3.06 8.66
N PHE A 83 9.35 -1.94 8.59
CA PHE A 83 9.74 -0.63 9.12
C PHE A 83 8.69 -0.11 10.10
N ASN A 84 9.14 0.64 11.10
CA ASN A 84 8.28 1.51 11.90
C ASN A 84 7.92 2.77 11.08
N MET A 85 6.72 3.31 11.30
CA MET A 85 6.25 4.55 10.66
C MET A 85 6.92 5.80 11.27
N THR A 86 8.24 5.88 11.18
CA THR A 86 9.03 7.04 11.58
C THR A 86 9.62 7.74 10.36
N ASN A 87 9.85 9.06 10.46
CA ASN A 87 10.46 9.83 9.38
C ASN A 87 11.84 9.26 8.96
N GLU A 88 12.61 8.74 9.93
CA GLU A 88 13.93 8.16 9.68
C GLU A 88 13.82 6.92 8.79
N GLU A 89 12.93 5.99 9.11
CA GLU A 89 12.79 4.75 8.35
C GLU A 89 12.10 4.95 7.00
N TYR A 90 11.14 5.88 6.91
CA TYR A 90 10.64 6.32 5.60
C TYR A 90 11.76 6.92 4.75
N THR A 91 12.61 7.80 5.32
CA THR A 91 13.75 8.37 4.59
C THR A 91 14.70 7.26 4.13
N LYS A 92 15.05 6.34 5.02
CA LYS A 92 15.93 5.20 4.72
C LYS A 92 15.42 4.37 3.55
N PHE A 93 14.12 4.01 3.57
CA PHE A 93 13.54 3.24 2.47
C PHE A 93 13.43 4.05 1.18
N PHE A 94 12.95 5.30 1.24
CA PHE A 94 12.81 6.13 0.05
C PHE A 94 14.17 6.36 -0.63
N THR A 95 15.26 6.51 0.12
CA THR A 95 16.62 6.59 -0.45
C THR A 95 16.99 5.33 -1.25
N SER A 96 16.50 4.15 -0.86
CA SER A 96 16.76 2.90 -1.61
C SER A 96 16.05 2.82 -2.97
N ILE A 97 15.12 3.73 -3.22
CA ILE A 97 14.31 3.81 -4.45
C ILE A 97 14.38 5.21 -5.07
N GLU A 98 15.48 5.94 -4.82
CA GLU A 98 15.75 7.25 -5.41
C GLU A 98 15.57 7.22 -6.94
N GLY A 99 14.94 8.25 -7.52
CA GLY A 99 14.72 8.35 -8.96
C GLY A 99 13.56 7.52 -9.52
N SER A 100 12.83 6.79 -8.68
CA SER A 100 11.72 5.92 -9.12
C SER A 100 10.39 6.66 -9.30
N LYS A 101 9.46 6.01 -10.01
CA LYS A 101 8.06 6.41 -10.13
C LYS A 101 7.17 5.53 -9.24
N LEU A 102 6.51 6.11 -8.24
CA LEU A 102 5.60 5.39 -7.36
C LEU A 102 4.14 5.73 -7.67
N GLY A 103 3.38 4.73 -8.13
CA GLY A 103 1.95 4.82 -8.29
C GLY A 103 1.20 4.77 -6.96
N PHE A 104 0.08 5.48 -6.86
CA PHE A 104 -0.82 5.40 -5.72
C PHE A 104 -2.26 5.73 -6.11
N ASP A 105 -3.22 5.24 -5.32
CA ASP A 105 -4.63 5.64 -5.43
C ASP A 105 -4.85 6.92 -4.58
N PRO A 106 -5.19 8.06 -5.19
CA PRO A 106 -5.31 9.35 -4.49
C PRO A 106 -6.46 9.38 -3.48
N ASN A 107 -7.43 8.46 -3.59
CA ASN A 107 -8.55 8.41 -2.65
C ASN A 107 -8.19 7.70 -1.34
N LEU A 108 -7.04 7.01 -1.27
CA LEU A 108 -6.68 6.19 -0.11
C LEU A 108 -5.63 6.82 0.80
N LEU A 109 -5.04 7.94 0.40
CA LEU A 109 -4.07 8.68 1.20
C LEU A 109 -4.71 9.90 1.85
N THR A 110 -4.51 10.04 3.15
CA THR A 110 -4.85 11.29 3.84
C THR A 110 -3.96 12.42 3.32
N LYS A 111 -4.45 13.67 3.40
CA LYS A 111 -3.66 14.85 3.00
C LYS A 111 -2.31 14.91 3.71
N SER A 112 -2.28 14.61 5.01
CA SER A 112 -1.03 14.61 5.79
C SER A 112 -0.05 13.53 5.34
N ALA A 113 -0.52 12.31 5.04
CA ALA A 113 0.33 11.25 4.50
C ALA A 113 0.88 11.61 3.12
N TYR A 114 0.01 12.13 2.24
CA TYR A 114 0.41 12.59 0.91
C TYR A 114 1.47 13.70 0.98
N ASP A 115 1.26 14.73 1.80
CA ASP A 115 2.20 15.85 1.96
C ASP A 115 3.55 15.36 2.52
N HIS A 116 3.53 14.39 3.44
CA HIS A 116 4.74 13.74 3.94
C HIS A 116 5.50 13.03 2.80
N TYR A 117 4.83 12.19 2.00
CA TYR A 117 5.46 11.49 0.89
C TYR A 117 5.95 12.43 -0.21
N CYS A 118 5.22 13.49 -0.54
CA CYS A 118 5.68 14.54 -1.46
C CYS A 118 6.98 15.19 -0.97
N SER A 119 7.09 15.45 0.34
CA SER A 119 8.30 16.06 0.91
C SER A 119 9.53 15.17 0.80
N LEU A 120 9.36 13.84 0.93
CA LEU A 120 10.42 12.85 0.74
C LEU A 120 10.75 12.69 -0.74
N ALA A 121 9.71 12.52 -1.56
CA ALA A 121 9.83 12.26 -2.98
C ALA A 121 10.56 13.41 -3.70
N LYS A 122 10.25 14.67 -3.36
CA LYS A 122 10.95 15.85 -3.89
C LYS A 122 12.45 15.86 -3.58
N LYS A 123 12.87 15.37 -2.40
CA LYS A 123 14.29 15.35 -2.01
C LYS A 123 15.08 14.27 -2.72
N LEU A 124 14.40 13.21 -3.15
CA LEU A 124 14.99 11.97 -3.68
C LEU A 124 14.63 11.74 -5.15
N ASN A 125 14.17 12.79 -5.84
CA ASN A 125 13.77 12.73 -7.25
C ASN A 125 12.80 11.58 -7.57
N ILE A 126 11.89 11.27 -6.64
CA ILE A 126 10.85 10.25 -6.83
C ILE A 126 9.61 10.96 -7.37
N GLU A 127 8.98 10.37 -8.38
CA GLU A 127 7.71 10.85 -8.92
C GLU A 127 6.56 10.10 -8.26
N LEU A 128 5.58 10.82 -7.71
CA LEU A 128 4.34 10.23 -7.21
C LEU A 128 3.27 10.31 -8.29
N ILE A 129 2.88 9.17 -8.84
CA ILE A 129 1.97 9.06 -9.98
C ILE A 129 0.55 8.72 -9.47
N PRO A 130 -0.41 9.66 -9.48
CA PRO A 130 -1.78 9.36 -9.09
C PRO A 130 -2.46 8.49 -10.15
N LEU A 131 -3.02 7.36 -9.74
CA LEU A 131 -3.74 6.45 -10.62
C LEU A 131 -5.23 6.47 -10.29
N THR A 132 -6.07 6.66 -11.31
CA THR A 132 -7.54 6.68 -11.16
C THR A 132 -8.13 5.32 -10.86
N LYS A 133 -7.41 4.24 -11.20
CA LYS A 133 -7.77 2.86 -10.89
C LYS A 133 -6.86 2.32 -9.80
N ASN A 134 -7.45 1.57 -8.88
CA ASN A 134 -6.68 0.87 -7.87
C ASN A 134 -6.11 -0.42 -8.46
N LEU A 135 -4.79 -0.53 -8.56
CA LEU A 135 -4.14 -1.69 -9.18
C LEU A 135 -4.41 -3.02 -8.44
N ILE A 136 -4.72 -2.96 -7.14
CA ILE A 136 -5.12 -4.17 -6.39
C ILE A 136 -6.47 -4.68 -6.87
N ASP A 137 -7.39 -3.79 -7.22
CA ASP A 137 -8.71 -4.18 -7.71
C ASP A 137 -8.64 -4.82 -9.11
N GLU A 138 -7.65 -4.45 -9.91
CA GLU A 138 -7.44 -5.03 -11.25
C GLU A 138 -6.96 -6.49 -11.18
N ILE A 139 -6.22 -6.85 -10.14
CA ILE A 139 -5.71 -8.21 -9.93
C ILE A 139 -6.55 -9.04 -8.96
N TRP A 140 -7.49 -8.42 -8.24
CA TRP A 140 -8.38 -9.09 -7.29
C TRP A 140 -9.65 -9.59 -7.98
N LEU A 141 -9.51 -10.66 -8.78
CA LEU A 141 -10.58 -11.21 -9.61
C LEU A 141 -11.81 -11.70 -8.82
N ASP A 142 -11.61 -12.20 -7.60
CA ASP A 142 -12.65 -12.70 -6.71
C ASP A 142 -13.05 -11.68 -5.61
N LYS A 143 -12.88 -10.38 -5.89
CA LYS A 143 -13.18 -9.31 -4.94
C LYS A 143 -14.64 -9.41 -4.46
N PRO A 144 -14.88 -9.49 -3.13
CA PRO A 144 -16.24 -9.51 -2.60
C PRO A 144 -17.02 -8.27 -3.02
N LEU A 145 -18.30 -8.44 -3.35
CA LEU A 145 -19.17 -7.30 -3.63
C LEU A 145 -19.48 -6.52 -2.34
N PRO A 146 -19.72 -5.20 -2.43
CA PRO A 146 -20.28 -4.45 -1.31
C PRO A 146 -21.60 -5.08 -0.89
N LYS A 147 -21.80 -5.27 0.43
CA LYS A 147 -23.09 -5.73 0.94
C LYS A 147 -24.14 -4.67 0.58
N LYS A 148 -25.15 -5.03 -0.21
CA LYS A 148 -26.33 -4.18 -0.38
C LYS A 148 -27.01 -4.05 0.97
N VAL A 149 -27.03 -2.84 1.53
CA VAL A 149 -27.93 -2.51 2.63
C VAL A 149 -29.32 -2.38 2.00
N ILE A 150 -30.17 -3.38 2.20
CA ILE A 150 -31.59 -3.25 1.90
C ILE A 150 -32.18 -2.47 3.06
N LEU A 151 -32.48 -1.19 2.85
CA LEU A 151 -33.35 -0.44 3.76
C LEU A 151 -34.76 -0.99 3.54
N LEU A 152 -35.26 -1.73 4.52
CA LEU A 152 -36.68 -2.06 4.59
C LEU A 152 -37.40 -0.77 5.03
N ASN A 153 -38.14 -0.17 4.11
CA ASN A 153 -39.08 0.92 4.42
C ASN A 153 -40.32 0.40 5.12
#